data_AF-A0A2G5HDV5-F1
#
_entry.id   AF-A0A2G5HDV5-F1
#
_cell.length_a   1.000
_cell.length_b   1.000
_cell.length_c   1.000
_cell.angle_alpha   90.00
_cell.angle_beta   90.00
_cell.angle_gamma   90.00
#
_symmetry.space_group_name_H-M   'P 1'
#
loop_
_entity.id
_entity.type
_entity.pdbx_description
1 polymer ?
#
loop_
_entity_poly.entity_id
_entity_poly.type
_entity_poly.pdbx_seq_one_letter_code
_entity_poly.pdbx_strand_id
1 'polypeptide(L)'
;MSDQCPICRNKLCQGPPDPKAEINAILSQSRDAARQGRENQREELRLQEQRRDAFREAVHRIMDAEAPNGEMWRISALVRRLRADRSAGRYEFEYDEALEMLGTMHAERTGIVVISGLVLKTDLAEDDAEEAEVEDLDESAEDISEESSDKASDNSDMDAGEDIGEESEAAGEAILPHMERQTAEMSQ
;
A
#
# COMPACT_ATOMS: atom_id res chain seq x y z
N MET A 1 -23.82 -62.43 19.38
CA MET A 1 -23.56 -61.41 20.43
C MET A 1 -24.13 -60.11 19.91
N SER A 2 -25.02 -59.43 20.66
CA SER A 2 -25.70 -58.22 20.17
C SER A 2 -24.87 -56.97 20.48
N ASP A 3 -24.56 -56.16 19.48
CA ASP A 3 -23.88 -54.85 19.62
C ASP A 3 -24.80 -53.77 20.21
N GLN A 4 -25.56 -54.09 21.25
CA GLN A 4 -26.47 -53.18 21.93
C GLN A 4 -26.15 -53.11 23.41
N CYS A 5 -26.17 -51.89 23.95
CA CYS A 5 -25.99 -51.65 25.37
C CYS A 5 -27.09 -52.38 26.16
N PRO A 6 -26.75 -53.22 27.14
CA PRO A 6 -27.75 -54.01 27.88
C PRO A 6 -28.69 -53.15 28.74
N ILE A 7 -28.32 -51.89 29.02
CA ILE A 7 -29.07 -50.97 29.88
C ILE A 7 -30.02 -50.09 29.06
N CYS A 8 -29.54 -49.45 27.99
CA CYS A 8 -30.33 -48.51 27.19
C CYS A 8 -30.74 -49.03 25.81
N ARG A 9 -30.37 -50.27 25.44
CA ARG A 9 -30.63 -50.93 24.14
C ARG A 9 -30.12 -50.18 22.89
N ASN A 10 -29.41 -49.07 23.06
CA ASN A 10 -28.78 -48.37 21.95
C ASN A 10 -27.63 -49.19 21.36
N LYS A 11 -27.41 -49.06 20.05
CA LYS A 11 -26.27 -49.67 19.37
C LYS A 11 -24.97 -49.15 19.98
N LEU A 12 -24.07 -50.05 20.33
CA LEU A 12 -22.70 -49.73 20.70
C LEU A 12 -21.96 -49.36 19.42
N CYS A 13 -21.53 -48.10 19.31
CA CYS A 13 -20.64 -47.70 18.23
C CYS A 13 -19.30 -48.40 18.45
N GLN A 14 -19.05 -49.48 17.71
CA GLN A 14 -17.71 -50.07 17.66
C GLN A 14 -16.81 -49.12 16.88
N GLY A 15 -15.68 -48.76 17.49
CA GLY A 15 -14.65 -47.97 16.82
C GLY A 15 -14.07 -48.71 15.61
N PRO A 16 -13.27 -48.02 14.79
CA PRO A 16 -12.66 -48.64 13.62
C PRO A 16 -11.77 -49.83 14.00
N PRO A 17 -11.62 -50.83 13.10
CA PRO A 17 -10.91 -52.07 13.37
C PRO A 17 -9.41 -51.87 13.65
N ASP A 18 -8.82 -50.78 13.16
CA ASP A 18 -7.47 -50.33 13.53
C ASP A 18 -7.45 -48.81 13.77
N PRO A 19 -7.68 -48.36 15.01
CA PRO A 19 -7.68 -46.94 15.32
C PRO A 19 -6.30 -46.30 15.12
N LYS A 20 -5.20 -47.06 15.22
CA LYS A 20 -3.84 -46.51 15.05
C LYS A 20 -3.55 -46.19 13.59
N ALA A 21 -3.93 -47.07 12.67
CA ALA A 21 -3.79 -46.81 11.24
C ALA A 21 -4.63 -45.60 10.81
N GLU A 22 -5.85 -45.47 11.30
CA GLU A 22 -6.75 -44.36 10.95
C GLU A 22 -6.25 -43.02 11.52
N ILE A 23 -5.78 -43.00 12.77
CA ILE A 23 -5.14 -41.81 13.35
C ILE A 23 -3.92 -41.40 12.53
N ASN A 24 -3.07 -42.35 12.12
CA ASN A 24 -1.90 -42.05 11.30
C ASN A 24 -2.29 -41.52 9.91
N ALA A 25 -3.37 -42.03 9.32
CA ALA A 25 -3.88 -41.53 8.04
C ALA A 25 -4.37 -40.08 8.17
N ILE A 26 -5.12 -39.76 9.23
CA ILE A 26 -5.59 -38.40 9.53
C ILE A 26 -4.40 -37.46 9.76
N LEU A 27 -3.39 -37.87 10.53
CA LEU A 27 -2.18 -37.07 10.77
C LEU A 27 -1.39 -36.84 9.48
N SER A 28 -1.29 -37.84 8.60
CA SER A 28 -0.63 -37.68 7.30
C SER A 28 -1.38 -36.67 6.44
N GLN A 29 -2.71 -36.80 6.31
CA GLN A 29 -3.54 -35.86 5.56
C GLN A 29 -3.42 -34.43 6.10
N SER A 30 -3.43 -34.26 7.42
CA SER A 30 -3.24 -32.96 8.07
C SER A 30 -1.87 -32.36 7.76
N ARG A 31 -0.81 -33.18 7.81
CA ARG A 31 0.55 -32.74 7.47
C ARG A 31 0.68 -32.34 6.00
N ASP A 32 0.06 -33.10 5.10
CA ASP A 32 0.10 -32.84 3.67
C ASP A 32 -0.70 -31.57 3.33
N ALA A 33 -1.88 -31.39 3.94
CA ALA A 33 -2.66 -30.16 3.83
C ALA A 33 -1.91 -28.94 4.39
N ALA A 34 -1.26 -29.07 5.54
CA ALA A 34 -0.46 -28.00 6.12
C ALA A 34 0.76 -27.65 5.25
N ARG A 35 1.36 -28.65 4.59
CA ARG A 35 2.45 -28.42 3.64
C ARG A 35 1.94 -27.68 2.40
N GLN A 36 0.83 -28.13 1.82
CA GLN A 36 0.22 -27.50 0.66
C GLN A 36 -0.20 -26.06 0.96
N GLY A 37 -0.77 -25.80 2.14
CA GLY A 37 -1.13 -24.44 2.57
C GLY A 37 0.08 -23.49 2.59
N ARG A 38 1.24 -23.97 3.07
CA ARG A 38 2.49 -23.19 3.03
C ARG A 38 3.03 -22.98 1.62
N GLU A 39 2.91 -23.97 0.75
CA GLU A 39 3.32 -23.86 -0.65
C GLU A 39 2.45 -22.84 -1.39
N ASN A 40 1.12 -22.89 -1.21
CA ASN A 40 0.18 -21.91 -1.76
C ASN A 40 0.44 -20.49 -1.25
N GLN A 41 0.69 -20.32 0.06
CA GLN A 41 0.99 -19.01 0.63
C GLN A 41 2.26 -18.38 0.03
N ARG A 42 3.29 -19.20 -0.24
CA ARG A 42 4.51 -18.72 -0.90
C ARG A 42 4.28 -18.31 -2.34
N GLU A 43 3.45 -19.08 -3.06
CA GLU A 43 3.09 -18.74 -4.44
C GLU A 43 2.29 -17.45 -4.50
N GLU A 44 1.35 -17.25 -3.57
CA GLU A 44 0.55 -16.02 -3.46
C GLU A 44 1.44 -14.80 -3.19
N LEU A 45 2.36 -14.89 -2.22
CA LEU A 45 3.34 -13.82 -1.95
C LEU A 45 4.18 -13.49 -3.18
N ARG A 46 4.67 -14.51 -3.89
CA ARG A 46 5.45 -14.32 -5.12
C ARG A 46 4.66 -13.60 -6.21
N LEU A 47 3.37 -13.93 -6.37
CA LEU A 47 2.49 -13.26 -7.34
C LEU A 47 2.23 -11.80 -6.95
N GLN A 48 2.08 -11.51 -5.66
CA GLN A 48 1.94 -10.14 -5.16
C GLN A 48 3.22 -9.32 -5.38
N GLU A 49 4.39 -9.89 -5.10
CA GLU A 49 5.69 -9.25 -5.37
C GLU A 49 5.84 -8.91 -6.86
N GLN A 50 5.55 -9.87 -7.75
CA GLN A 50 5.60 -9.63 -9.20
C GLN A 50 4.66 -8.52 -9.66
N ARG A 51 3.45 -8.46 -9.07
CA ARG A 51 2.47 -7.41 -9.38
C ARG A 51 2.95 -6.04 -8.90
N ARG A 52 3.52 -5.96 -7.69
CA ARG A 52 4.10 -4.74 -7.14
C ARG A 52 5.28 -4.24 -7.98
N ASP A 53 6.16 -5.14 -8.40
CA ASP A 53 7.34 -4.79 -9.19
C ASP A 53 6.92 -4.27 -10.58
N ALA A 54 5.92 -4.90 -11.21
CA ALA A 54 5.35 -4.42 -12.47
C ALA A 54 4.68 -3.04 -12.31
N PHE A 55 3.96 -2.81 -11.21
CA PHE A 55 3.38 -1.51 -10.89
C PHE A 55 4.47 -0.45 -10.74
N ARG A 56 5.49 -0.71 -9.93
CA ARG A 56 6.64 0.17 -9.70
C ARG A 56 7.30 0.57 -11.01
N GLU A 57 7.62 -0.42 -11.84
CA GLU A 57 8.25 -0.18 -13.14
C GLU A 57 7.38 0.67 -14.06
N ALA A 58 6.06 0.39 -14.13
CA ALA A 58 5.13 1.14 -14.96
C ALA A 58 4.98 2.59 -14.47
N VAL A 59 4.90 2.82 -13.16
CA VAL A 59 4.82 4.17 -12.59
C VAL A 59 6.06 4.96 -12.93
N HIS A 60 7.27 4.44 -12.66
CA HIS A 60 8.50 5.15 -12.98
C HIS A 60 8.60 5.46 -14.47
N ARG A 61 8.26 4.51 -15.33
CA ARG A 61 8.28 4.71 -16.78
C ARG A 61 7.32 5.81 -17.23
N ILE A 62 6.09 5.82 -16.72
CA ILE A 62 5.10 6.86 -17.06
C ILE A 62 5.60 8.21 -16.57
N MET A 63 6.08 8.29 -15.34
CA MET A 63 6.60 9.54 -14.77
C MET A 63 7.84 10.03 -15.51
N ASP A 64 8.72 9.14 -15.96
CA ASP A 64 9.91 9.51 -16.73
C ASP A 64 9.57 10.02 -18.13
N ALA A 65 8.54 9.45 -18.75
CA ALA A 65 8.11 9.85 -20.08
C ALA A 65 7.27 11.14 -20.08
N GLU A 66 6.44 11.34 -19.06
CA GLU A 66 5.40 12.37 -19.05
C GLU A 66 5.60 13.46 -17.99
N ALA A 67 6.49 13.25 -17.02
CA ALA A 67 6.83 14.18 -15.96
C ALA A 67 8.35 14.28 -15.70
N PRO A 68 9.20 14.44 -16.74
CA PRO A 68 10.66 14.35 -16.60
C PRO A 68 11.28 15.41 -15.69
N ASN A 69 10.56 16.50 -15.41
CA ASN A 69 11.03 17.63 -14.59
C ASN A 69 10.47 17.61 -13.16
N GLY A 70 9.99 16.46 -12.66
CA GLY A 70 9.42 16.36 -11.31
C GLY A 70 8.02 16.96 -11.20
N GLU A 71 7.24 16.93 -12.30
CA GLU A 71 5.88 17.43 -12.29
C GLU A 71 4.97 16.60 -11.39
N MET A 72 4.04 17.30 -10.71
CA MET A 72 3.14 16.73 -9.74
C MET A 72 1.89 16.15 -10.42
N TRP A 73 1.61 14.87 -10.20
CA TRP A 73 0.51 14.14 -10.85
C TRP A 73 -0.63 13.83 -9.89
N ARG A 74 -1.87 14.08 -10.29
CA ARG A 74 -3.04 13.53 -9.58
C ARG A 74 -3.01 12.01 -9.70
N ILE A 75 -3.19 11.29 -8.59
CA ILE A 75 -3.24 9.83 -8.58
C ILE A 75 -4.29 9.32 -9.58
N SER A 76 -5.44 9.98 -9.68
CA SER A 76 -6.49 9.60 -10.62
C SER A 76 -6.11 9.74 -12.10
N ALA A 77 -5.15 10.61 -12.43
CA ALA A 77 -4.60 10.72 -13.77
C ALA A 77 -3.56 9.62 -14.01
N LEU A 78 -2.68 9.36 -13.03
CA LEU A 78 -1.70 8.28 -13.08
C LEU A 78 -2.36 6.91 -13.24
N VAL A 79 -3.42 6.62 -12.48
CA VAL A 79 -4.19 5.37 -12.59
C VAL A 79 -4.84 5.22 -13.96
N ARG A 80 -5.41 6.29 -14.52
CA ARG A 80 -5.94 6.27 -15.89
C ARG A 80 -4.85 5.96 -16.90
N ARG A 81 -3.64 6.48 -16.70
CA ARG A 81 -2.51 6.24 -17.58
C ARG A 81 -1.97 4.82 -17.46
N LEU A 82 -1.85 4.30 -16.24
CA LEU A 82 -1.46 2.92 -15.93
C LEU A 82 -2.38 1.91 -16.63
N ARG A 83 -3.70 2.14 -16.62
CA ARG A 83 -4.66 1.29 -17.35
C ARG A 83 -4.47 1.30 -18.86
N ALA A 84 -3.96 2.39 -19.41
CA ALA A 84 -3.65 2.52 -20.82
C ALA A 84 -2.24 2.03 -21.17
N ASP A 85 -1.41 1.75 -20.17
CA ASP A 85 -0.02 1.33 -20.35
C ASP A 85 0.08 -0.18 -20.61
N ARG A 86 0.78 -0.55 -21.68
CA ARG A 86 0.92 -1.96 -22.09
C ARG A 86 1.86 -2.76 -21.18
N SER A 87 2.73 -2.07 -20.44
CA SER A 87 3.72 -2.66 -19.54
C SER A 87 3.21 -2.89 -18.13
N ALA A 88 2.18 -2.14 -17.71
CA ALA A 88 1.34 -2.50 -16.56
C ALA A 88 0.69 -3.88 -16.74
N GLY A 89 0.62 -4.39 -17.98
CA GLY A 89 0.67 -5.81 -18.35
C GLY A 89 -0.33 -6.70 -17.62
N ARG A 90 -1.50 -6.99 -18.23
CA ARG A 90 -2.56 -7.89 -17.70
C ARG A 90 -3.17 -7.51 -16.35
N TYR A 91 -2.52 -6.68 -15.53
CA TYR A 91 -3.01 -6.25 -14.24
C TYR A 91 -3.81 -4.96 -14.42
N GLU A 92 -5.09 -5.04 -14.10
CA GLU A 92 -5.95 -3.87 -13.99
C GLU A 92 -5.77 -3.28 -12.59
N PHE A 93 -5.11 -2.12 -12.52
CA PHE A 93 -4.92 -1.41 -11.26
C PHE A 93 -6.15 -0.55 -10.95
N GLU A 94 -6.76 -0.82 -9.80
CA GLU A 94 -7.81 0.01 -9.24
C GLU A 94 -7.23 1.23 -8.53
N TYR A 95 -8.08 2.23 -8.27
CA TYR A 95 -7.63 3.46 -7.64
C TYR A 95 -7.10 3.21 -6.22
N ASP A 96 -7.85 2.47 -5.41
CA ASP A 96 -7.49 2.18 -4.02
C ASP A 96 -6.22 1.32 -3.94
N GLU A 97 -6.10 0.34 -4.84
CA GLU A 97 -4.92 -0.51 -4.95
C GLU A 97 -3.67 0.29 -5.35
N ALA A 98 -3.80 1.19 -6.34
CA ALA A 98 -2.71 2.07 -6.73
C ALA A 98 -2.32 3.04 -5.62
N LEU A 99 -3.30 3.55 -4.85
CA LEU A 99 -3.05 4.40 -3.70
C LEU A 99 -2.24 3.67 -2.61
N GLU A 100 -2.62 2.42 -2.31
CA GLU A 100 -1.90 1.58 -1.35
C GLU A 100 -0.46 1.32 -1.80
N MET A 101 -0.27 0.88 -3.05
CA MET A 101 1.06 0.61 -3.58
C MET A 101 1.94 1.86 -3.67
N LEU A 102 1.38 3.02 -4.03
CA LEU A 102 2.11 4.29 -4.01
C LEU A 102 2.49 4.69 -2.58
N GLY A 103 1.63 4.40 -1.60
CA GLY A 103 1.94 4.60 -0.19
C GLY A 103 3.11 3.72 0.28
N THR A 104 3.13 2.45 -0.13
CA THR A 104 4.27 1.55 0.12
C THR A 104 5.54 2.07 -0.53
N MET A 105 5.49 2.49 -1.80
CA MET A 105 6.64 3.07 -2.51
C MET A 105 7.18 4.33 -1.83
N HIS A 106 6.29 5.19 -1.33
CA HIS A 106 6.67 6.36 -0.56
C HIS A 106 7.37 5.99 0.76
N ALA A 107 6.85 5.02 1.49
CA ALA A 107 7.43 4.54 2.74
C ALA A 107 8.79 3.84 2.53
N GLU A 108 8.92 3.08 1.43
CA GLU A 108 10.16 2.41 1.01
C GLU A 108 11.18 3.37 0.36
N ARG A 109 10.86 4.66 0.24
CA ARG A 109 11.73 5.70 -0.36
C ARG A 109 12.18 5.36 -1.79
N THR A 110 11.31 4.76 -2.60
CA THR A 110 11.65 4.31 -3.96
C THR A 110 11.61 5.46 -4.97
N GLY A 111 12.05 6.67 -4.60
CA GLY A 111 12.03 7.85 -5.47
C GLY A 111 10.63 8.37 -5.82
N ILE A 112 9.61 8.08 -5.02
CA ILE A 112 8.26 8.64 -5.16
C ILE A 112 7.79 9.27 -3.85
N VAL A 113 7.14 10.43 -3.95
CA VAL A 113 6.48 11.12 -2.84
C VAL A 113 4.99 11.29 -3.12
N VAL A 114 4.16 10.95 -2.14
CA VAL A 114 2.70 11.06 -2.22
C VAL A 114 2.20 12.12 -1.24
N ILE A 115 1.56 13.17 -1.73
CA ILE A 115 1.03 14.28 -0.92
C ILE A 115 -0.41 14.57 -1.33
N SER A 116 -1.38 14.41 -0.43
CA SER A 116 -2.78 14.84 -0.65
C SER A 116 -3.39 14.41 -2.00
N GLY A 117 -3.17 13.16 -2.40
CA GLY A 117 -3.68 12.63 -3.68
C GLY A 117 -2.86 13.00 -4.91
N LEU A 118 -1.65 13.51 -4.70
CA LEU A 118 -0.66 13.87 -5.70
C LEU A 118 0.58 12.99 -5.57
N VAL A 119 1.23 12.70 -6.70
CA VAL A 119 2.42 11.86 -6.81
C VAL A 119 3.52 12.66 -7.48
N LEU A 120 4.71 12.63 -6.92
CA LEU A 120 5.90 13.27 -7.47
C LEU A 120 7.03 12.24 -7.55
N LYS A 121 7.82 12.32 -8.62
CA LYS A 121 9.09 11.61 -8.68
C LYS A 121 10.13 12.46 -7.98
N THR A 122 10.95 11.84 -7.14
CA THR A 122 12.06 12.48 -6.46
C THR A 122 13.35 11.76 -6.79
N ASP A 123 14.41 12.51 -7.04
CA ASP A 123 15.75 11.97 -7.29
C ASP A 123 16.51 11.60 -6.00
N LEU A 124 15.82 11.66 -4.85
CA LEU A 124 16.31 11.10 -3.59
C LEU A 124 16.35 9.58 -3.73
N ALA A 125 17.47 9.08 -4.25
CA ALA A 125 17.76 7.67 -4.39
C ALA A 125 17.89 7.00 -3.01
N GLU A 126 17.69 5.68 -2.98
CA GLU A 126 17.75 4.79 -1.82
C GLU A 126 19.10 4.82 -1.02
N ASP A 127 20.06 5.66 -1.41
CA ASP A 127 21.41 5.78 -0.82
C ASP A 127 21.59 6.98 0.14
N ASP A 128 20.64 7.91 0.26
CA ASP A 128 20.74 9.03 1.23
C ASP A 128 20.07 8.67 2.58
N ALA A 129 20.15 7.39 2.93
CA ALA A 129 19.98 6.89 4.29
C ALA A 129 21.35 6.63 4.88
N GLU A 130 22.21 7.66 4.94
CA GLU A 130 23.24 7.64 5.97
C GLU A 130 22.49 7.57 7.30
N GLU A 131 22.63 6.42 7.96
CA GLU A 131 22.18 6.26 9.33
C GLU A 131 22.80 7.39 10.13
N ALA A 132 21.98 8.35 10.54
CA ALA A 132 22.33 9.19 11.65
C ALA A 132 22.46 8.25 12.85
N GLU A 133 23.68 7.76 13.07
CA GLU A 133 24.13 7.24 14.36
C GLU A 133 23.81 8.35 15.36
N VAL A 134 22.68 8.20 16.02
CA VAL A 134 22.39 8.89 17.27
C VAL A 134 23.43 8.34 18.25
N GLU A 135 24.58 9.00 18.31
CA GLU A 135 25.48 8.88 19.47
C GLU A 135 24.61 9.15 20.70
N ASP A 136 24.46 8.11 21.52
CA ASP A 136 23.94 8.23 22.88
C ASP A 136 24.79 9.29 23.60
N LEU A 137 24.27 10.51 23.63
CA LEU A 137 24.80 11.62 24.41
C LEU A 137 24.73 11.21 25.88
N ASP A 138 25.82 10.64 26.36
CA ASP A 138 26.10 10.40 27.77
C ASP A 138 26.05 11.74 28.51
N GLU A 139 24.98 11.88 29.28
CA GLU A 139 24.70 12.96 30.19
C GLU A 139 25.71 12.92 31.34
N SER A 140 26.89 13.50 31.14
CA SER A 140 27.74 13.93 32.24
C SER A 140 27.96 15.43 32.17
N ALA A 141 27.14 16.14 32.95
CA ALA A 141 27.42 17.49 33.42
C ALA A 141 28.88 17.59 33.89
N GLU A 142 29.53 18.72 33.58
CA GLU A 142 30.13 19.62 34.56
C GLU A 142 30.42 20.99 33.91
N ASP A 143 30.27 21.99 34.77
CA ASP A 143 30.22 23.43 34.61
C ASP A 143 31.59 24.03 34.24
N ILE A 144 31.65 25.06 33.36
CA ILE A 144 32.45 26.29 33.56
C ILE A 144 32.16 27.41 32.53
N SER A 145 31.64 28.52 33.06
CA SER A 145 32.12 29.92 32.94
C SER A 145 31.92 30.78 31.67
N GLU A 146 31.34 31.95 31.95
CA GLU A 146 31.21 33.24 31.24
C GLU A 146 32.39 33.66 30.32
N GLU A 147 32.09 34.29 29.17
CA GLU A 147 32.35 35.73 28.88
C GLU A 147 31.91 36.13 27.44
N SER A 148 31.51 37.39 27.34
CA SER A 148 30.84 38.19 26.29
C SER A 148 31.39 38.21 24.85
N SER A 149 30.53 38.55 23.86
CA SER A 149 30.55 39.88 23.20
C SER A 149 29.56 40.03 22.02
N ASP A 150 29.09 41.27 21.87
CA ASP A 150 28.14 41.83 20.91
C ASP A 150 28.48 41.61 19.42
N LYS A 151 27.45 41.50 18.56
CA LYS A 151 27.00 42.63 17.69
C LYS A 151 25.90 42.26 16.69
N ALA A 152 25.01 43.22 16.51
CA ALA A 152 23.99 43.32 15.47
C ALA A 152 24.57 43.72 14.10
N SER A 153 23.90 43.30 13.02
CA SER A 153 23.68 44.06 11.77
C SER A 153 22.51 43.40 11.03
N ASP A 154 21.40 44.08 10.79
CA ASP A 154 21.12 45.22 9.90
C ASP A 154 20.55 44.74 8.55
N ASN A 155 19.54 45.46 8.10
CA ASN A 155 18.48 45.11 7.17
C ASN A 155 18.88 45.23 5.68
N SER A 156 18.10 44.60 4.81
CA SER A 156 17.54 45.17 3.56
C SER A 156 16.65 44.10 2.93
N ASP A 157 15.33 44.27 2.84
CA ASP A 157 14.59 45.23 2.02
C ASP A 157 14.88 45.03 0.53
N MET A 158 14.03 44.24 -0.16
CA MET A 158 13.74 44.48 -1.57
C MET A 158 12.39 43.87 -1.99
N ASP A 159 11.49 44.80 -2.26
CA ASP A 159 10.23 44.73 -2.97
C ASP A 159 10.44 44.48 -4.48
N ALA A 160 9.65 43.56 -5.03
CA ALA A 160 9.31 43.42 -6.45
C ALA A 160 8.26 42.29 -6.51
N GLY A 161 7.06 42.44 -7.05
CA GLY A 161 6.49 43.40 -7.97
C GLY A 161 5.43 42.61 -8.76
N GLU A 162 4.22 43.17 -8.82
CA GLU A 162 3.01 42.80 -9.57
C GLU A 162 3.11 41.69 -10.65
N ASP A 163 2.12 40.79 -10.68
CA ASP A 163 1.06 40.85 -11.72
C ASP A 163 -0.05 39.81 -11.41
N ILE A 164 -1.24 40.30 -11.03
CA ILE A 164 -2.47 39.50 -10.94
C ILE A 164 -3.55 40.22 -11.73
N GLY A 165 -3.82 39.70 -12.93
CA GLY A 165 -4.99 40.10 -13.68
C GLY A 165 -5.05 39.45 -15.04
N GLU A 166 -5.80 38.36 -15.17
CA GLU A 166 -6.85 38.32 -16.19
C GLU A 166 -7.87 37.21 -15.94
N GLU A 167 -9.13 37.64 -15.94
CA GLU A 167 -10.35 36.86 -15.95
C GLU A 167 -10.58 36.27 -17.36
N SER A 168 -11.25 35.13 -17.48
CA SER A 168 -12.38 34.97 -18.42
C SER A 168 -12.96 33.55 -18.41
N GLU A 169 -14.19 33.51 -17.93
CA GLU A 169 -15.40 32.95 -18.56
C GLU A 169 -15.49 31.47 -19.02
N ALA A 170 -16.56 30.89 -18.48
CA ALA A 170 -17.29 29.68 -18.83
C ALA A 170 -17.56 29.47 -20.33
N ALA A 171 -17.70 28.20 -20.75
CA ALA A 171 -18.99 27.57 -21.05
C ALA A 171 -18.88 26.25 -21.85
N GLY A 172 -19.79 25.33 -21.54
CA GLY A 172 -20.26 24.24 -22.44
C GLY A 172 -19.64 22.86 -22.17
N GLU A 173 -20.37 21.73 -22.14
CA GLU A 173 -21.79 21.46 -22.32
C GLU A 173 -22.05 19.96 -21.96
N ALA A 174 -23.21 19.70 -21.35
CA ALA A 174 -24.07 18.49 -21.38
C ALA A 174 -23.53 17.04 -21.25
N ILE A 175 -24.05 16.27 -20.25
CA ILE A 175 -24.64 14.89 -20.33
C ILE A 175 -25.55 14.69 -19.06
N LEU A 176 -26.90 14.73 -19.13
CA LEU A 176 -27.92 13.65 -19.30
C LEU A 176 -28.19 12.72 -18.06
N PRO A 177 -29.35 12.02 -17.98
CA PRO A 177 -30.43 12.26 -16.98
C PRO A 177 -30.40 11.35 -15.73
N HIS A 178 -30.92 11.88 -14.62
CA HIS A 178 -31.11 11.17 -13.36
C HIS A 178 -32.37 10.30 -13.39
N MET A 179 -32.21 8.98 -13.37
CA MET A 179 -33.27 8.02 -13.04
C MET A 179 -32.99 7.43 -11.66
N GLU A 180 -33.72 7.87 -10.65
CA GLU A 180 -33.86 7.09 -9.41
C GLU A 180 -35.33 6.72 -9.21
N ARG A 181 -35.60 5.43 -9.42
CA ARG A 181 -36.81 4.77 -8.98
C ARG A 181 -36.65 4.41 -7.51
N GLN A 182 -37.58 4.95 -6.73
CA GLN A 182 -38.09 4.48 -5.45
C GLN A 182 -37.72 3.03 -5.08
N THR A 183 -37.04 2.84 -3.96
CA THR A 183 -37.15 1.62 -3.16
C THR A 183 -38.17 1.87 -2.06
N ALA A 184 -39.37 1.35 -2.27
CA ALA A 184 -40.40 1.24 -1.26
C ALA A 184 -40.04 0.14 -0.25
N GLU A 185 -40.49 0.42 0.97
CA GLU A 185 -40.44 -0.37 2.20
C GLU A 185 -40.81 -1.84 2.01
N MET A 186 -40.12 -2.72 2.72
CA MET A 186 -40.66 -4.01 3.14
C MET A 186 -40.43 -4.17 4.64
N SER A 187 -41.43 -3.72 5.40
CA SER A 187 -41.80 -4.36 6.66
C SER A 187 -42.60 -5.61 6.34
N GLN A 188 -42.13 -6.78 6.78
CA GLN A 188 -42.91 -7.85 7.41
C GLN A 188 -42.00 -9.00 7.83
#